data_AF-A0A847V6F5-F1
#
_entry.id   AF-A0A847V6F5-F1
#
_cell.length_a   1.000
_cell.length_b   1.000
_cell.length_c   1.000
_cell.angle_alpha   90.00
_cell.angle_beta   90.00
_cell.angle_gamma   90.00
#
_symmetry.space_group_name_H-M   'P 1'
#
loop_
_entity.id
_entity.type
_entity.pdbx_description
1 polymer ?
#
loop_
_entity_poly.entity_id
_entity_poly.type
_entity_poly.pdbx_seq_one_letter_code
_entity_poly.pdbx_strand_id
1 'polypeptide(L)'
;MTVISTGWSEVESQICEMKRAGVTTAEIALHVGWGLEAIRRVLKKHGIKTNPFGLSLIWTAEEEAAIDGATTPHEAIVRYRAAMGERARRTDDAIRHKRLTMIRDAARKGSR
;
A
#
# COMPACT_ATOMS: atom_id res chain seq x y z
N MET A 1 7.84 -20.75 5.28
CA MET A 1 6.67 -21.62 5.51
C MET A 1 5.47 -20.97 4.83
N THR A 2 4.92 -21.60 3.80
CA THR A 2 3.69 -21.16 3.14
C THR A 2 2.51 -21.68 3.96
N VAL A 3 1.76 -20.79 4.60
CA VAL A 3 0.56 -21.17 5.37
C VAL A 3 -0.59 -21.27 4.37
N ILE A 4 -1.02 -22.49 4.04
CA ILE A 4 -2.19 -22.69 3.17
C ILE A 4 -3.41 -22.68 4.10
N SER A 5 -4.00 -21.49 4.33
CA SER A 5 -5.29 -21.41 5.04
C SER A 5 -6.37 -22.16 4.24
N THR A 6 -7.00 -23.14 4.86
CA THR A 6 -7.95 -24.05 4.20
C THR A 6 -9.39 -23.52 4.16
N GLY A 7 -9.68 -22.42 4.86
CA GLY A 7 -11.00 -21.78 4.87
C GLY A 7 -11.08 -20.55 3.95
N TRP A 8 -12.06 -20.52 3.04
CA TRP A 8 -12.25 -19.40 2.11
C TRP A 8 -12.39 -18.03 2.80
N SER A 9 -13.11 -17.95 3.92
CA SER A 9 -13.28 -16.71 4.69
C SER A 9 -11.99 -16.19 5.33
N GLU A 10 -11.09 -17.10 5.70
CA GLU A 10 -9.77 -16.73 6.24
C GLU A 10 -8.87 -16.20 5.13
N VAL A 11 -8.89 -16.85 3.96
CA VAL A 11 -8.21 -16.38 2.75
C VAL A 11 -8.72 -15.00 2.33
N GLU A 12 -10.03 -14.74 2.36
CA GLU A 12 -10.60 -13.42 2.06
C GLU A 12 -10.05 -12.34 3.01
N SER A 13 -10.04 -12.63 4.31
CA SER A 13 -9.52 -11.71 5.33
C SER A 13 -8.03 -11.43 5.15
N GLN A 14 -7.25 -12.47 4.87
CA GLN A 14 -5.82 -12.38 4.63
C GLN A 14 -5.49 -11.60 3.36
N ILE A 15 -6.23 -11.81 2.27
CA ILE A 15 -6.11 -11.01 1.04
C ILE A 15 -6.35 -9.52 1.33
N CYS A 16 -7.40 -9.19 2.08
CA CYS A 16 -7.70 -7.81 2.44
C CYS A 16 -6.62 -7.20 3.34
N GLU A 17 -6.13 -7.93 4.33
CA GLU A 17 -5.06 -7.49 5.23
C GLU A 17 -3.76 -7.26 4.47
N MET A 18 -3.31 -8.22 3.68
CA MET A 18 -2.11 -8.09 2.84
C MET A 18 -2.25 -6.92 1.86
N LYS A 19 -3.44 -6.73 1.28
CA LYS A 19 -3.65 -5.60 0.37
C LYS A 19 -3.60 -4.25 1.09
N ARG A 20 -4.11 -4.16 2.32
CA ARG A 20 -3.97 -2.97 3.18
C ARG A 20 -2.52 -2.74 3.62
N ALA A 21 -1.77 -3.81 3.84
CA ALA A 21 -0.33 -3.78 4.02
C ALA A 21 0.44 -3.49 2.72
N GLY A 22 -0.26 -3.16 1.61
CA GLY A 22 0.30 -2.76 0.32
C GLY A 22 1.00 -3.86 -0.45
N VAL A 23 0.85 -5.11 -0.03
CA VAL A 23 1.33 -6.27 -0.78
C VAL A 23 0.65 -6.28 -2.15
N THR A 24 1.43 -6.56 -3.19
CA THR A 24 0.89 -6.60 -4.55
C THR A 24 0.00 -7.82 -4.73
N THR A 25 -0.95 -7.76 -5.65
CA THR A 25 -1.82 -8.92 -5.94
C THR A 25 -1.02 -10.15 -6.39
N ALA A 26 0.15 -9.95 -7.00
CA ALA A 26 1.06 -11.04 -7.38
C ALA A 26 1.71 -11.69 -6.17
N GLU A 27 2.22 -10.90 -5.22
CA GLU A 27 2.78 -11.43 -3.96
C GLU A 27 1.70 -12.08 -3.09
N ILE A 28 0.49 -11.50 -3.05
CA ILE A 28 -0.66 -12.13 -2.38
C ILE A 28 -0.94 -13.49 -3.01
N ALA A 29 -0.99 -13.59 -4.35
CA ALA A 29 -1.20 -14.86 -5.05
C ALA A 29 -0.15 -15.91 -4.69
N LEU A 30 1.12 -15.52 -4.64
CA LEU A 30 2.21 -16.40 -4.23
C LEU A 30 2.08 -16.84 -2.77
N HIS A 31 1.58 -15.95 -1.90
CA HIS A 31 1.48 -16.22 -0.46
C HIS A 31 0.28 -17.09 -0.10
N VAL A 32 -0.91 -16.76 -0.61
CA VAL A 32 -2.14 -17.51 -0.32
C VAL A 32 -2.33 -18.73 -1.24
N GLY A 33 -1.59 -18.82 -2.34
CA GLY A 33 -1.69 -19.93 -3.30
C GLY A 33 -2.91 -19.86 -4.23
N TRP A 34 -3.56 -18.69 -4.33
CA TRP A 34 -4.75 -18.49 -5.16
C TRP A 34 -4.47 -17.62 -6.37
N GLY A 35 -5.17 -17.88 -7.47
CA GLY A 35 -5.02 -17.13 -8.72
C GLY A 35 -5.38 -15.65 -8.60
N LEU A 36 -4.77 -14.82 -9.44
CA LEU A 36 -4.97 -13.36 -9.47
C LEU A 36 -6.44 -12.95 -9.63
N GLU A 37 -7.21 -13.71 -10.41
CA GLU A 37 -8.65 -13.45 -10.62
C GLU A 37 -9.48 -13.63 -9.35
N ALA A 38 -9.15 -14.64 -8.52
CA ALA A 38 -9.81 -14.85 -7.24
C ALA A 38 -9.56 -13.66 -6.30
N ILE A 39 -8.31 -13.22 -6.23
CA ILE A 39 -7.89 -12.06 -5.43
C ILE A 39 -8.60 -10.78 -5.92
N ARG A 40 -8.64 -10.53 -7.23
CA ARG A 40 -9.34 -9.37 -7.81
C ARG A 40 -10.82 -9.36 -7.44
N ARG A 41 -11.51 -10.52 -7.46
CA ARG A 41 -12.91 -10.61 -7.01
C ARG A 41 -13.06 -10.23 -5.54
N VAL A 42 -12.21 -10.74 -4.66
CA VAL A 42 -12.24 -10.41 -3.23
C VAL A 42 -12.02 -8.90 -3.04
N LEU A 43 -10.99 -8.34 -3.67
CA LEU A 43 -10.72 -6.90 -3.57
C LEU A 43 -11.90 -6.05 -4.09
N LYS A 44 -12.52 -6.45 -5.22
CA LYS A 44 -13.71 -5.79 -5.75
C LYS A 44 -14.90 -5.88 -4.79
N LYS A 45 -15.15 -7.06 -4.21
CA LYS A 45 -16.24 -7.31 -3.24
C LYS A 45 -16.10 -6.41 -2.00
N HIS A 46 -14.87 -6.20 -1.54
CA HIS A 46 -14.57 -5.33 -0.40
C HIS A 46 -14.34 -3.84 -0.77
N GLY A 47 -14.62 -3.44 -2.01
CA GLY A 47 -14.50 -2.05 -2.47
C GLY A 47 -13.06 -1.52 -2.57
N ILE A 48 -12.06 -2.41 -2.54
CA ILE A 48 -10.65 -2.06 -2.60
C ILE A 48 -10.27 -1.83 -4.07
N LYS A 49 -10.04 -0.56 -4.43
CA LYS A 49 -9.64 -0.18 -5.80
C LYS A 49 -8.25 -0.73 -6.13
N THR A 50 -8.18 -1.61 -7.13
CA THR A 50 -6.93 -2.06 -7.74
C THR A 50 -6.58 -1.18 -8.92
N ASN A 51 -5.36 -0.66 -8.99
CA ASN A 51 -4.90 0.08 -10.16
C ASN A 51 -4.63 -0.89 -11.32
N PRO A 52 -5.08 -0.63 -12.56
CA PRO A 52 -4.76 -1.44 -13.73
C PRO A 52 -3.25 -1.61 -13.98
N PHE A 53 -2.41 -0.66 -13.56
CA PHE A 53 -0.96 -0.67 -13.80
C PHE A 53 -0.13 -1.42 -12.75
N GLY A 54 -0.75 -2.22 -11.86
CA GLY A 54 -0.02 -3.02 -10.87
C GLY A 54 0.58 -2.23 -9.69
N LEU A 55 0.58 -0.90 -9.74
CA LEU A 55 0.93 -0.04 -8.61
C LEU A 55 -0.20 -0.05 -7.58
N SER A 56 0.10 -0.37 -6.32
CA SER A 56 -0.89 -0.23 -5.24
C SER A 56 -1.28 1.24 -5.12
N LEU A 57 -2.54 1.62 -5.33
CA LEU A 57 -3.02 2.99 -5.03
C LEU A 57 -2.99 3.28 -3.52
N ILE A 58 -2.98 2.22 -2.71
CA ILE A 58 -2.98 2.30 -1.25
C ILE A 58 -1.54 2.47 -0.80
N TRP A 59 -1.28 3.57 -0.11
CA TRP A 59 -0.08 3.78 0.69
C TRP A 59 -0.17 2.94 1.96
N THR A 60 0.87 2.18 2.29
CA THR A 60 0.91 1.42 3.54
C THR A 60 1.20 2.31 4.72
N ALA A 61 0.86 1.86 5.93
CA ALA A 61 1.26 2.55 7.15
C ALA A 61 2.79 2.75 7.24
N GLU A 62 3.58 1.77 6.79
CA GLU A 62 5.04 1.89 6.72
C GLU A 62 5.48 2.95 5.70
N GLU A 63 4.89 2.96 4.49
CA GLU A 63 5.19 3.95 3.45
C GLU A 63 4.80 5.37 3.90
N GLU A 64 3.66 5.52 4.60
CA GLU A 64 3.23 6.79 5.16
C GLU A 64 4.13 7.24 6.30
N ALA A 65 4.47 6.35 7.24
CA ALA A 65 5.38 6.64 8.34
C ALA A 65 6.79 7.02 7.85
N ALA A 66 7.26 6.42 6.75
CA ALA A 66 8.56 6.73 6.17
C ALA A 66 8.66 8.18 5.67
N ILE A 67 7.56 8.76 5.20
CA ILE A 67 7.51 10.15 4.73
C ILE A 67 6.90 11.12 5.75
N ASP A 68 6.38 10.59 6.85
CA ASP A 68 5.84 11.37 7.93
C ASP A 68 6.94 12.23 8.58
N GLY A 69 6.60 13.48 8.89
CA GLY A 69 7.56 14.47 9.39
C GLY A 69 8.50 15.12 8.36
N ALA A 70 8.54 14.67 7.10
CA ALA A 70 9.36 15.32 6.07
C ALA A 70 8.88 16.76 5.80
N THR A 71 9.70 17.79 5.92
CA THR A 71 9.21 19.17 5.73
C THR A 71 9.03 19.52 4.25
N THR A 72 9.81 18.88 3.38
CA THR A 72 9.80 19.12 1.94
C THR A 72 9.54 17.84 1.14
N PRO A 73 9.07 17.94 -0.12
CA PRO A 73 8.91 16.77 -0.97
C PRO A 73 10.24 16.06 -1.30
N HIS A 74 11.35 16.80 -1.38
CA HIS A 74 12.67 16.20 -1.61
C HIS A 74 13.11 15.37 -0.40
N GLU A 75 12.93 15.92 0.81
CA GLU A 75 13.21 15.17 2.05
C GLU A 75 12.34 13.90 2.14
N ALA A 76 11.06 13.97 1.75
CA ALA A 76 10.19 12.80 1.72
C ALA A 76 10.73 11.69 0.79
N ILE A 77 11.27 12.05 -0.37
CA ILE A 77 11.88 11.07 -1.29
C ILE A 77 13.10 10.41 -0.63
N VAL A 78 14.00 11.20 -0.04
CA VAL A 78 15.20 10.68 0.64
C VAL A 78 14.83 9.74 1.78
N ARG A 79 13.90 10.15 2.66
CA ARG A 79 13.44 9.33 3.79
C ARG A 79 12.74 8.05 3.33
N TYR A 80 11.89 8.14 2.31
CA TYR A 80 11.22 6.98 1.73
C TYR A 80 12.22 5.97 1.17
N ARG A 81 13.22 6.42 0.40
CA ARG A 81 14.25 5.56 -0.17
C ARG A 81 15.11 4.91 0.92
N ALA A 82 15.47 5.67 1.96
CA ALA A 82 16.24 5.17 3.09
C ALA A 82 15.48 4.12 3.92
N ALA A 83 14.19 4.35 4.20
CA ALA A 83 13.37 3.44 4.98
C ALA A 83 12.99 2.16 4.22
N MET A 84 12.68 2.28 2.92
CA MET A 84 12.16 1.17 2.12
C MET A 84 13.27 0.36 1.43
N GLY A 85 14.45 0.94 1.19
CA GLY A 85 15.58 0.25 0.56
C GLY A 85 15.19 -0.40 -0.77
N GLU A 86 15.51 -1.69 -0.94
CA GLU A 86 15.18 -2.49 -2.12
C GLU A 86 13.65 -2.66 -2.35
N ARG A 87 12.84 -2.44 -1.31
CA ARG A 87 11.37 -2.47 -1.39
C ARG A 87 10.79 -1.13 -1.86
N ALA A 88 11.61 -0.12 -2.16
CA ALA A 88 11.17 1.20 -2.59
C ALA A 88 10.56 1.19 -4.00
N ARG A 89 9.28 0.83 -4.12
CA ARG A 89 8.56 0.67 -5.40
C ARG A 89 7.85 1.92 -5.91
N ARG A 90 7.76 2.98 -5.10
CA ARG A 90 7.10 4.24 -5.48
C ARG A 90 7.99 5.08 -6.39
N THR A 91 7.37 5.75 -7.35
CA THR A 91 8.03 6.79 -8.13
C THR A 91 8.21 8.05 -7.30
N ASP A 92 9.21 8.84 -7.63
CA ASP A 92 9.49 10.11 -6.93
C ASP A 92 8.30 11.07 -7.00
N ASP A 93 7.58 11.08 -8.14
CA ASP A 93 6.36 11.87 -8.32
C ASP A 93 5.23 11.42 -7.37
N ALA A 94 5.03 10.11 -7.22
CA ALA A 94 4.03 9.58 -6.30
C ALA A 94 4.36 9.97 -4.85
N ILE A 95 5.64 9.92 -4.46
CA ILE A 95 6.10 10.30 -3.12
C ILE A 95 5.87 11.79 -2.88
N ARG A 96 6.28 12.63 -3.84
CA ARG A 96 6.07 14.08 -3.82
C ARG A 96 4.58 14.41 -3.66
N HIS A 97 3.73 13.83 -4.51
CA HIS A 97 2.30 14.09 -4.51
C HIS A 97 1.66 13.71 -3.18
N LYS A 98 1.97 12.50 -2.65
CA LYS A 98 1.46 12.06 -1.35
C LYS A 98 1.86 13.01 -0.24
N ARG A 99 3.13 13.43 -0.19
CA ARG A 99 3.60 14.33 0.86
C ARG A 99 2.87 15.67 0.84
N LEU A 100 2.68 16.25 -0.35
CA LEU A 100 1.93 17.50 -0.50
C LEU A 100 0.49 17.39 0.00
N THR A 101 -0.18 16.25 -0.26
CA THR A 101 -1.52 15.98 0.27
C THR A 101 -1.51 15.90 1.80
N MET A 102 -0.54 15.20 2.41
CA MET A 102 -0.43 15.12 3.88
C MET A 102 -0.21 16.49 4.53
N ILE A 103 0.63 17.36 3.93
CA ILE A 103 0.84 18.74 4.42
C ILE A 103 -0.47 19.52 4.39
N ARG A 104 -1.24 19.42 3.29
CA ARG A 104 -2.52 20.10 3.13
C ARG A 104 -3.56 19.62 4.15
N ASP A 105 -3.65 18.32 4.36
CA ASP A 105 -4.57 17.74 5.35
C ASP A 105 -4.21 18.14 6.78
N ALA A 106 -2.92 18.18 7.12
CA ALA A 106 -2.44 18.65 8.42
C ALA A 106 -2.78 20.14 8.65
N ALA A 107 -2.54 21.00 7.66
CA ALA A 107 -2.88 22.42 7.71
C ALA A 107 -4.39 22.63 7.90
N ARG A 108 -5.23 21.80 7.27
CA ARG A 108 -6.69 21.86 7.43
C ARG A 108 -7.16 21.47 8.83
N LYS A 109 -6.49 20.50 9.48
CA LYS A 109 -6.85 20.03 10.83
C LYS A 109 -6.39 20.97 11.94
N GLY A 110 -5.31 21.71 11.75
CA GLY A 110 -4.81 22.68 12.73
C GLY A 110 -5.58 24.01 12.78
N SER A 111 -6.58 24.21 11.92
CA SER A 111 -7.35 25.46 11.81
C SER A 111 -8.69 25.43 12.57
N ARG A 112 -8.88 24.52 13.54
CA ARG A 112 -10.17 24.28 14.20
C ARG A 112 -10.09 24.33 15.72
#